data_AF-L7VZT6-F1
#
_entry.id   AF-L7VZT6-F1
#
_cell.length_a   1.000
_cell.length_b   1.000
_cell.length_c   1.000
_cell.angle_alpha   90.00
_cell.angle_beta   90.00
_cell.angle_gamma   90.00
#
_symmetry.space_group_name_H-M   'P 1'
#
loop_
_entity.id
_entity.type
_entity.pdbx_description
1 polymer ?
#
loop_
_entity_poly.entity_id
_entity_poly.type
_entity_poly.pdbx_seq_one_letter_code
_entity_poly.pdbx_strand_id
1 'polypeptide(L)'
;MMRKANLIFGIVLFLAFLSTGYYMSSYFKPEHLTDLTMRMQIRASHIYLLFTALLNILAFTCELRGTGRARNFFDSAFRLLLVAAGTVALCAFAFEHTGDLKERKLTLLSVILALASVGFILIHEILTAMRQHLFLSSHVLTMEKPIAVNAGKIEARQKKSIYPAPFAAMMALREKRVLGDLFGLTNFGVNLTTIKPGGMSALRHAHATQDEFIYIVSGNPVLVTNEGETQLSPGMCAGFLHANGNAHNLINREKTDAVYLEIGDRSAGDAVLYPDNDLMANFEGPGNWRFTHKDGSPY
;
A
#
# COMPACT_ATOMS: atom_id res chain seq x y z
N MET A 1 -7.74 4.70 13.58
CA MET A 1 -8.17 5.64 14.64
C MET A 1 -7.03 6.59 15.06
N MET A 2 -5.85 6.07 15.44
CA MET A 2 -4.72 6.90 15.90
C MET A 2 -4.19 7.92 14.87
N ARG A 3 -4.23 7.61 13.57
CA ARG A 3 -3.87 8.57 12.49
C ARG A 3 -4.62 9.89 12.56
N LYS A 4 -5.95 9.81 12.65
CA LYS A 4 -6.81 11.00 12.78
C LYS A 4 -6.56 11.72 14.10
N ALA A 5 -6.21 10.98 15.16
CA ALA A 5 -5.86 11.57 16.45
C ALA A 5 -4.58 12.43 16.36
N ASN A 6 -3.50 11.95 15.72
CA ASN A 6 -2.29 12.77 15.51
C ASN A 6 -2.58 14.02 14.66
N LEU A 7 -3.42 13.91 13.62
CA LEU A 7 -3.80 15.08 12.80
C LEU A 7 -4.53 16.14 13.65
N ILE A 8 -5.58 15.73 14.36
CA ILE A 8 -6.36 16.64 15.20
C ILE A 8 -5.48 17.24 16.29
N PHE A 9 -4.69 16.41 16.98
CA PHE A 9 -3.76 16.86 18.01
C PHE A 9 -2.71 17.84 17.45
N GLY A 10 -2.14 17.56 16.27
CA GLY A 10 -1.18 18.42 15.61
C GLY A 10 -1.76 19.78 15.23
N ILE A 11 -3.02 19.82 14.74
CA ILE A 11 -3.73 21.07 14.46
C ILE A 11 -3.95 21.87 15.76
N VAL A 12 -4.40 21.22 16.83
CA VAL A 12 -4.58 21.87 18.14
C VAL A 12 -3.26 22.42 18.67
N LEU A 13 -2.17 21.65 18.55
CA LEU A 13 -0.84 22.07 18.98
C LEU A 13 -0.30 23.24 18.13
N PHE A 14 -0.61 23.26 16.83
CA PHE A 14 -0.28 24.38 15.95
C PHE A 14 -1.02 25.67 16.35
N LEU A 15 -2.30 25.56 16.70
CA LEU A 15 -3.06 26.70 17.25
C LEU A 15 -2.48 27.18 18.59
N ALA A 16 -2.02 26.25 19.44
CA ALA A 16 -1.31 26.59 20.68
C ALA A 16 0.03 27.30 20.39
N PHE A 17 0.75 26.89 19.35
CA PHE A 17 1.96 27.60 18.88
C PHE A 17 1.66 29.04 18.46
N LEU A 18 0.58 29.29 17.70
CA LEU A 18 0.18 30.65 17.32
C LEU A 18 -0.18 31.49 18.55
N SER A 19 -0.93 30.90 19.49
CA SER A 19 -1.35 31.56 20.73
C SER A 19 -0.16 31.91 21.63
N THR A 20 0.79 30.98 21.78
CA THR A 20 2.02 31.21 22.55
C THR A 20 2.94 32.24 21.87
N GLY A 21 2.96 32.29 20.54
CA GLY A 21 3.66 33.33 19.78
C GLY A 21 3.07 34.73 20.01
N TYR A 22 1.75 34.85 19.97
CA TYR A 22 1.04 36.08 20.33
C TYR A 22 1.34 36.52 21.77
N TYR A 23 1.33 35.57 22.71
CA TYR A 23 1.70 35.81 24.11
C TYR A 23 3.13 36.36 24.23
N MET A 24 4.11 35.72 23.55
CA MET A 24 5.49 36.20 23.57
C MET A 24 5.63 37.60 22.97
N SER A 25 4.93 37.89 21.88
CA SER A 25 4.99 39.20 21.22
C SER A 25 4.34 40.31 22.04
N SER A 26 3.21 40.03 22.69
CA SER A 26 2.37 41.07 23.29
C SER A 26 2.66 41.29 24.78
N TYR A 27 2.94 40.20 25.52
CA TYR A 27 3.03 40.24 26.97
C TYR A 27 4.46 39.98 27.47
N PHE A 28 5.09 38.88 27.08
CA PHE A 28 6.40 38.51 27.62
C PHE A 28 7.54 39.37 27.06
N LYS A 29 7.49 39.70 25.76
CA LYS A 29 8.47 40.50 25.01
C LYS A 29 9.93 40.10 25.28
N PRO A 30 10.37 38.91 24.78
CA PRO A 30 11.73 38.40 25.03
C PRO A 30 12.83 39.38 24.60
N GLU A 31 12.55 40.29 23.69
CA GLU A 31 13.48 41.32 23.21
C GLU A 31 14.01 42.22 24.32
N HIS A 32 13.25 42.39 25.41
CA HIS A 32 13.64 43.17 26.57
C HIS A 32 14.58 42.43 27.53
N LEU A 33 14.84 41.13 27.32
CA LEU A 33 15.83 40.39 28.09
C LEU A 33 17.25 40.79 27.65
N THR A 34 18.08 41.16 28.63
CA THR A 34 19.47 41.58 28.40
C THR A 34 20.38 40.40 28.02
N ASP A 35 20.10 39.21 28.56
CA ASP A 35 20.87 37.99 28.25
C ASP A 35 20.44 37.38 26.92
N LEU A 36 21.39 37.32 25.97
CA LEU A 36 21.19 36.69 24.67
C LEU A 36 20.84 35.20 24.78
N THR A 37 21.44 34.48 25.73
CA THR A 37 21.24 33.04 25.94
C THR A 37 19.79 32.76 26.31
N MET A 38 19.26 33.52 27.27
CA MET A 38 17.86 33.39 27.70
C MET A 38 16.89 33.67 26.55
N ARG A 39 17.16 34.71 25.74
CA ARG A 39 16.36 35.01 24.54
C ARG A 39 16.34 33.86 23.54
N MET A 40 17.49 33.26 23.27
CA MET A 40 17.59 32.15 22.33
C MET A 40 16.91 30.89 22.86
N GLN A 41 17.01 30.62 24.17
CA GLN A 41 16.38 29.45 24.78
C GLN A 41 14.85 29.51 24.73
N ILE A 42 14.25 30.68 24.99
CA ILE A 42 12.80 30.88 24.91
C ILE A 42 12.31 30.74 23.46
N ARG A 43 13.02 31.35 22.50
CA ARG A 43 12.72 31.17 21.07
C ARG A 43 12.84 29.70 20.66
N ALA A 44 13.84 28.98 21.15
CA ALA A 44 14.00 27.55 20.89
C ALA A 44 12.81 26.73 21.42
N SER A 45 12.30 27.01 22.64
CA SER A 45 11.09 26.34 23.16
C SER A 45 9.90 26.51 22.22
N HIS A 46 9.70 27.73 21.71
CA HIS A 46 8.62 28.04 20.77
C HIS A 46 8.79 27.32 19.43
N ILE A 47 10.02 27.23 18.93
CA ILE A 47 10.35 26.47 17.71
C ILE A 47 10.12 24.96 17.89
N TYR A 48 10.49 24.39 19.04
CA TYR A 48 10.24 22.97 19.32
C TYR A 48 8.74 22.65 19.40
N LEU A 49 7.93 23.58 19.91
CA LEU A 49 6.47 23.46 19.89
C LEU A 49 5.93 23.44 18.45
N LEU A 50 6.43 24.32 17.57
CA LEU A 50 6.08 24.29 16.14
C LEU A 50 6.51 22.96 15.50
N PHE A 51 7.74 22.53 15.74
CA PHE A 51 8.30 21.33 15.14
C PHE A 51 7.49 20.08 15.52
N THR A 52 7.14 19.93 16.80
CA THR A 52 6.31 18.82 17.26
C THR A 52 4.88 18.88 16.72
N ALA A 53 4.30 20.07 16.51
CA ALA A 53 3.01 20.24 15.85
C ALA A 53 3.05 19.78 14.39
N LEU A 54 4.04 20.26 13.63
CA LEU A 54 4.22 19.89 12.22
C LEU A 54 4.47 18.39 12.05
N LEU A 55 5.31 17.78 12.90
CA LEU A 55 5.52 16.33 12.87
C LEU A 55 4.22 15.56 13.13
N ASN A 56 3.36 16.01 14.06
CA ASN A 56 2.07 15.37 14.31
C ASN A 56 1.11 15.46 13.11
N ILE A 57 1.13 16.60 12.40
CA ILE A 57 0.36 16.77 11.16
C ILE A 57 0.90 15.84 10.06
N LEU A 58 2.23 15.82 9.85
CA LEU A 58 2.88 14.95 8.86
C LEU A 58 2.73 13.46 9.19
N ALA A 59 2.58 13.09 10.45
CA ALA A 59 2.32 11.71 10.85
C ALA A 59 0.99 11.16 10.28
N PHE A 60 0.06 12.03 9.86
CA PHE A 60 -1.15 11.62 9.15
C PHE A 60 -0.84 10.99 7.78
N THR A 61 0.11 11.55 7.04
CA THR A 61 0.51 11.07 5.71
C THR A 61 1.52 9.92 5.76
N CYS A 62 2.09 9.65 6.94
CA CYS A 62 3.07 8.58 7.12
C CYS A 62 2.38 7.21 7.27
N GLU A 63 2.63 6.35 6.28
CA GLU A 63 2.18 4.96 6.24
C GLU A 63 3.37 4.00 6.25
N LEU A 64 3.52 3.24 7.35
CA LEU A 64 4.54 2.18 7.42
C LEU A 64 4.18 1.02 6.50
N ARG A 65 5.16 0.57 5.70
CA ARG A 65 5.03 -0.52 4.71
C ARG A 65 4.80 -1.89 5.36
N GLY A 66 4.17 -2.81 4.64
CA GLY A 66 3.99 -4.19 5.07
C GLY A 66 2.79 -4.43 5.99
N THR A 67 2.60 -5.70 6.38
CA THR A 67 1.45 -6.18 7.16
C THR A 67 1.91 -6.99 8.37
N GLY A 68 1.10 -7.01 9.44
CA GLY A 68 1.34 -7.86 10.62
C GLY A 68 1.59 -7.13 11.94
N ARG A 69 1.87 -7.90 13.00
CA ARG A 69 1.98 -7.41 14.39
C ARG A 69 3.13 -6.42 14.59
N ALA A 70 4.29 -6.69 13.98
CA ALA A 70 5.46 -5.81 14.09
C ALA A 70 5.14 -4.40 13.53
N ARG A 71 4.62 -4.33 12.31
CA ARG A 71 4.19 -3.06 11.70
C ARG A 71 3.20 -2.30 12.59
N ASN A 72 2.20 -2.99 13.14
CA ASN A 72 1.21 -2.34 14.02
C ASN A 72 1.82 -1.83 15.33
N PHE A 73 2.80 -2.55 15.88
CA PHE A 73 3.56 -2.11 17.05
C PHE A 73 4.37 -0.84 16.73
N PHE A 74 5.16 -0.85 15.66
CA PHE A 74 5.93 0.31 15.23
C PHE A 74 5.02 1.51 14.93
N ASP A 75 3.90 1.31 14.22
CA ASP A 75 2.92 2.37 13.92
C ASP A 75 2.31 2.99 15.19
N SER A 76 1.94 2.15 16.15
CA SER A 76 1.35 2.63 17.41
C SER A 76 2.40 3.34 18.28
N ALA A 77 3.60 2.78 18.39
CA ALA A 77 4.69 3.31 19.20
C ALA A 77 5.12 4.71 18.73
N PHE A 78 5.39 4.89 17.43
CA PHE A 78 5.84 6.20 16.94
C PHE A 78 4.76 7.27 17.14
N ARG A 79 3.48 6.92 16.90
CA ARG A 79 2.35 7.85 17.05
C ARG A 79 2.15 8.31 18.49
N LEU A 80 2.21 7.38 19.44
CA LEU A 80 2.07 7.68 20.86
C LEU A 80 3.24 8.53 21.37
N LEU A 81 4.47 8.17 21.01
CA LEU A 81 5.66 8.95 21.34
C LEU A 81 5.56 10.38 20.80
N LEU A 82 4.99 10.56 19.61
CA LEU A 82 4.87 11.87 18.97
C LEU A 82 3.81 12.77 19.63
N VAL A 83 2.69 12.19 20.07
CA VAL A 83 1.69 12.92 20.89
C VAL A 83 2.28 13.28 22.24
N ALA A 84 3.01 12.36 22.87
CA ALA A 84 3.72 12.63 24.13
C ALA A 84 4.74 13.76 23.96
N ALA A 85 5.54 13.74 22.89
CA ALA A 85 6.52 14.78 22.58
C ALA A 85 5.87 16.17 22.47
N GLY A 86 4.75 16.28 21.74
CA GLY A 86 4.01 17.55 21.61
C GLY A 86 3.36 18.02 22.91
N THR A 87 2.84 17.09 23.72
CA THR A 87 2.28 17.40 25.05
C THR A 87 3.37 17.95 25.97
N VAL A 88 4.53 17.28 26.00
CA VAL A 88 5.68 17.72 26.79
C VAL A 88 6.24 19.05 26.26
N ALA A 89 6.25 19.29 24.95
CA ALA A 89 6.66 20.58 24.38
C ALA A 89 5.79 21.73 24.88
N LEU A 90 4.47 21.53 24.93
CA LEU A 90 3.53 22.54 25.43
C LEU A 90 3.75 22.81 26.91
N CYS A 91 3.92 21.76 27.72
CA CYS A 91 4.27 21.89 29.14
C CYS A 91 5.63 22.57 29.34
N ALA A 92 6.65 22.20 28.56
CA ALA A 92 7.97 22.80 28.60
C ALA A 92 7.89 24.30 28.30
N PHE A 93 7.10 24.70 27.29
CA PHE A 93 6.84 26.10 27.04
C PHE A 93 6.17 26.76 28.25
N ALA A 94 5.09 26.18 28.80
CA ALA A 94 4.35 26.78 29.90
C ALA A 94 5.16 26.93 31.21
N PHE A 95 6.05 25.99 31.53
CA PHE A 95 6.77 25.99 32.82
C PHE A 95 8.22 26.46 32.73
N GLU A 96 8.93 26.17 31.64
CA GLU A 96 10.36 26.48 31.52
C GLU A 96 10.61 27.86 30.90
N HIS A 97 9.60 28.53 30.32
CA HIS A 97 9.76 29.89 29.78
C HIS A 97 9.97 30.99 30.85
N THR A 98 9.61 30.72 32.10
CA THR A 98 9.73 31.64 33.24
C THR A 98 10.66 31.12 34.36
N GLY A 99 11.24 29.94 34.22
CA GLY A 99 12.07 29.27 35.24
C GLY A 99 13.58 29.47 35.05
N ASP A 100 14.40 28.65 35.72
CA ASP A 100 15.84 28.61 35.47
C ASP A 100 16.11 28.02 34.08
N LEU A 101 16.42 28.91 33.13
CA LEU A 101 16.67 28.55 31.74
C LEU A 101 17.95 27.71 31.55
N LYS A 102 18.75 27.49 32.60
CA LYS A 102 19.90 26.57 32.58
C LYS A 102 19.48 25.09 32.71
N GLU A 103 18.35 24.79 33.35
CA GLU A 103 17.85 23.41 33.51
C GLU A 103 16.52 23.20 32.76
N ARG A 104 16.60 22.72 31.51
CA ARG A 104 15.44 22.53 30.61
C ARG A 104 15.06 21.07 30.40
N LYS A 105 14.69 20.40 31.50
CA LYS A 105 14.44 18.94 31.53
C LYS A 105 13.24 18.54 30.67
N LEU A 106 12.15 19.32 30.66
CA LEU A 106 10.97 19.08 29.84
C LEU A 106 11.24 19.36 28.36
N THR A 107 11.94 20.45 28.04
CA THR A 107 12.36 20.70 26.64
C THR A 107 13.19 19.53 26.11
N LEU A 108 14.19 19.09 26.88
CA LEU A 108 15.04 17.96 26.51
C LEU A 108 14.22 16.67 26.32
N LEU A 109 13.31 16.38 27.26
CA LEU A 109 12.43 15.21 27.19
C LEU A 109 11.56 15.24 25.93
N SER A 110 10.96 16.39 25.59
CA SER A 110 10.16 16.55 24.37
C SER A 110 10.97 16.25 23.11
N VAL A 111 12.20 16.78 23.02
CA VAL A 111 13.10 16.55 21.88
C VAL A 111 13.49 15.08 21.77
N ILE A 112 13.84 14.43 22.90
CA ILE A 112 14.18 13.00 22.92
C ILE A 112 13.00 12.14 22.46
N LEU A 113 11.78 12.44 22.93
CA LEU A 113 10.57 11.71 22.51
C LEU A 113 10.28 11.88 21.02
N ALA A 114 10.45 13.09 20.48
CA ALA A 114 10.28 13.36 19.05
C ALA A 114 11.32 12.60 18.21
N LEU A 115 12.60 12.61 18.63
CA LEU A 115 13.67 11.86 17.96
C LEU A 115 13.43 10.35 18.04
N ALA A 116 13.01 9.83 19.20
CA ALA A 116 12.68 8.43 19.37
C ALA A 116 11.53 8.02 18.44
N SER A 117 10.47 8.82 18.34
CA SER A 117 9.36 8.60 17.41
C SER A 117 9.84 8.46 15.96
N VAL A 118 10.66 9.40 15.48
CA VAL A 118 11.25 9.32 14.12
C VAL A 118 12.17 8.09 13.98
N GLY A 119 12.92 7.75 15.03
CA GLY A 119 13.76 6.56 15.09
C GLY A 119 12.97 5.26 14.89
N PHE A 120 11.78 5.12 15.47
CA PHE A 120 10.91 3.96 15.24
C PHE A 120 10.51 3.83 13.77
N ILE A 121 10.22 4.94 13.09
CA ILE A 121 9.92 4.94 11.64
C ILE A 121 11.14 4.46 10.86
N LEU A 122 12.32 5.03 11.12
CA LEU A 122 13.56 4.69 10.41
C LEU A 122 13.96 3.23 10.61
N ILE A 123 13.89 2.73 11.86
CA ILE A 123 14.20 1.33 12.17
C ILE A 123 13.25 0.40 11.42
N HIS A 124 11.95 0.71 11.40
CA HIS A 124 10.99 -0.10 10.67
C HIS A 124 11.30 -0.15 9.16
N GLU A 125 11.61 0.99 8.55
CA GLU A 125 11.96 1.06 7.12
C GLU A 125 13.26 0.33 6.81
N ILE A 126 14.29 0.45 7.66
CA ILE A 126 15.56 -0.29 7.51
C ILE A 126 15.32 -1.80 7.63
N LEU A 127 14.58 -2.26 8.66
CA LEU A 127 14.28 -3.68 8.83
C LEU A 127 13.47 -4.23 7.65
N THR A 128 12.54 -3.45 7.12
CA THR A 128 11.75 -3.82 5.94
C THR A 128 12.63 -3.91 4.70
N ALA A 129 13.50 -2.93 4.47
CA ALA A 129 14.45 -2.93 3.36
C ALA A 129 15.46 -4.08 3.45
N MET A 130 16.00 -4.36 4.65
CA MET A 130 16.90 -5.49 4.88
C MET A 130 16.19 -6.82 4.63
N ARG A 131 14.92 -6.97 5.07
CA ARG A 131 14.14 -8.18 4.80
C ARG A 131 13.89 -8.37 3.31
N GLN A 132 13.59 -7.30 2.59
CA GLN A 132 13.48 -7.34 1.13
C GLN A 132 14.81 -7.73 0.48
N HIS A 133 15.92 -7.11 0.88
CA HIS A 133 17.24 -7.42 0.36
C HIS A 133 17.66 -8.87 0.66
N LEU A 134 17.45 -9.38 1.88
CA LEU A 134 17.73 -10.78 2.23
C LEU A 134 16.85 -11.75 1.44
N PHE A 135 15.58 -11.42 1.22
CA PHE A 135 14.68 -12.22 0.37
C PHE A 135 15.11 -12.20 -1.11
N LEU A 136 15.62 -11.06 -1.60
CA LEU A 136 16.21 -10.93 -2.93
C LEU A 136 17.56 -11.67 -3.06
N SER A 137 18.40 -11.66 -2.02
CA SER A 137 19.69 -12.34 -2.02
C SER A 137 19.60 -13.86 -1.85
N SER A 138 18.55 -14.39 -1.19
CA SER A 138 18.35 -15.84 -1.02
C SER A 138 17.67 -16.52 -2.23
N HIS A 139 17.21 -15.75 -3.23
CA HIS A 139 16.52 -16.27 -4.41
C HIS A 139 17.21 -15.98 -5.75
N VAL A 140 18.41 -15.42 -5.76
CA VAL A 140 19.13 -15.11 -7.00
C VAL A 140 20.39 -15.97 -7.11
N LEU A 141 20.21 -17.19 -7.61
CA LEU A 141 21.12 -17.70 -8.63
C LEU A 141 20.73 -16.96 -9.92
N THR A 142 21.58 -16.03 -10.33
CA THR A 142 21.39 -15.12 -11.48
C THR A 142 21.18 -15.90 -12.78
N MET A 143 19.94 -16.05 -13.22
CA MET A 143 19.67 -15.95 -14.65
C MET A 143 19.67 -14.47 -15.01
N GLU A 144 20.55 -14.04 -15.92
CA GLU A 144 20.45 -12.71 -16.51
C GLU A 144 19.04 -12.48 -17.04
N LYS A 145 18.41 -11.37 -16.64
CA LYS A 145 17.09 -10.99 -17.14
C LYS A 145 17.24 -10.57 -18.60
N PRO A 146 16.50 -11.18 -19.55
CA PRO A 146 16.59 -10.81 -20.95
C PRO A 146 16.05 -9.39 -21.17
N ILE A 147 16.62 -8.65 -22.13
CA ILE A 147 16.08 -7.34 -22.55
C ILE A 147 14.79 -7.52 -23.35
N ALA A 148 14.72 -8.55 -24.18
CA ALA A 148 13.55 -8.88 -24.98
C ALA A 148 13.50 -10.39 -25.28
N VAL A 149 12.30 -10.95 -25.35
CA VAL A 149 12.05 -12.35 -25.74
C VAL A 149 10.81 -12.45 -26.62
N ASN A 150 10.73 -13.50 -27.44
CA ASN A 150 9.51 -13.80 -28.19
C ASN A 150 8.46 -14.42 -27.25
N ALA A 151 7.34 -13.73 -27.07
CA ALA A 151 6.30 -14.13 -26.12
C ALA A 151 5.74 -15.55 -26.37
N GLY A 152 5.64 -15.97 -27.64
CA GLY A 152 5.12 -17.29 -28.01
C GLY A 152 6.10 -18.45 -27.74
N LYS A 153 7.39 -18.15 -27.56
CA LYS A 153 8.43 -19.15 -27.24
C LYS A 153 8.60 -19.39 -25.74
N ILE A 154 7.94 -18.61 -24.90
CA ILE A 154 7.97 -18.78 -23.45
C ILE A 154 7.08 -19.97 -23.09
N GLU A 155 7.56 -20.83 -22.19
CA GLU A 155 6.79 -21.95 -21.70
C GLU A 155 5.55 -21.47 -20.93
N ALA A 156 4.43 -22.17 -21.13
CA ALA A 156 3.26 -21.93 -20.31
C ALA A 156 3.52 -22.38 -18.86
N ARG A 157 2.89 -21.68 -17.90
CA ARG A 157 2.99 -22.06 -16.49
C ARG A 157 2.50 -23.50 -16.29
N GLN A 158 3.23 -24.28 -15.50
CA GLN A 158 2.89 -25.69 -15.25
C GLN A 158 1.56 -25.82 -14.48
N LYS A 159 1.34 -24.97 -13.46
CA LYS A 159 0.08 -24.96 -12.69
C LYS A 159 -1.03 -24.27 -13.47
N LYS A 160 -1.94 -25.05 -14.06
CA LYS A 160 -3.04 -24.53 -14.92
C LYS A 160 -4.00 -23.59 -14.19
N SER A 161 -4.29 -23.85 -12.91
CA SER A 161 -5.21 -23.03 -12.10
C SER A 161 -4.82 -23.00 -10.63
N ILE A 162 -5.20 -21.91 -9.96
CA ILE A 162 -5.16 -21.78 -8.50
C ILE A 162 -6.52 -22.08 -7.86
N TYR A 163 -7.59 -22.17 -8.67
CA TYR A 163 -8.91 -22.49 -8.16
C TYR A 163 -8.94 -23.84 -7.46
N PRO A 164 -9.78 -24.02 -6.43
CA PRO A 164 -10.07 -25.32 -5.88
C PRO A 164 -10.94 -26.16 -6.84
N ALA A 165 -11.08 -27.46 -6.55
CA ALA A 165 -12.00 -28.32 -7.28
C ALA A 165 -13.47 -27.92 -6.99
N PRO A 166 -14.40 -27.98 -7.96
CA PRO A 166 -14.22 -28.48 -9.32
C PRO A 166 -13.73 -27.40 -10.31
N PHE A 167 -13.71 -26.13 -9.91
CA PHE A 167 -13.43 -24.98 -10.79
C PHE A 167 -12.05 -25.02 -11.45
N ALA A 168 -11.07 -25.68 -10.82
CA ALA A 168 -9.76 -25.93 -11.42
C ALA A 168 -9.85 -26.58 -12.82
N ALA A 169 -10.78 -27.53 -12.99
CA ALA A 169 -10.95 -28.28 -14.24
C ALA A 169 -11.48 -27.41 -15.39
N MET A 170 -12.23 -26.35 -15.09
CA MET A 170 -12.75 -25.42 -16.10
C MET A 170 -11.63 -24.63 -16.81
N MET A 171 -10.44 -24.56 -16.21
CA MET A 171 -9.26 -23.91 -16.79
C MET A 171 -8.40 -24.88 -17.62
N ALA A 172 -8.86 -26.10 -17.87
CA ALA A 172 -8.08 -27.12 -18.58
C ALA A 172 -7.70 -26.72 -20.02
N LEU A 173 -8.57 -25.92 -20.66
CA LEU A 173 -8.46 -25.40 -22.02
C LEU A 173 -7.81 -23.99 -22.08
N ARG A 174 -7.16 -23.57 -21.00
CA ARG A 174 -6.44 -22.29 -20.91
C ARG A 174 -4.96 -22.53 -20.67
N GLU A 175 -4.13 -21.90 -21.49
CA GLU A 175 -2.68 -21.84 -21.30
C GLU A 175 -2.27 -20.40 -21.00
N LYS A 176 -1.43 -20.20 -19.97
CA LYS A 176 -1.00 -18.86 -19.54
C LYS A 176 0.53 -18.80 -19.49
N ARG A 177 1.11 -17.81 -20.16
CA ARG A 177 2.55 -17.49 -20.13
C ARG A 177 2.74 -16.20 -19.34
N VAL A 178 3.55 -16.26 -18.27
CA VAL A 178 3.77 -15.14 -17.37
C VAL A 178 4.93 -14.30 -17.90
N LEU A 179 4.62 -13.24 -18.64
CA LEU A 179 5.61 -12.44 -19.36
C LEU A 179 6.33 -11.47 -18.43
N GLY A 180 5.59 -10.77 -17.56
CA GLY A 180 6.14 -9.68 -16.75
C GLY A 180 7.26 -10.10 -15.80
N ASP A 181 7.17 -11.33 -15.26
CA ASP A 181 8.15 -11.83 -14.29
C ASP A 181 9.53 -12.05 -14.90
N LEU A 182 9.62 -12.38 -16.19
CA LEU A 182 10.89 -12.56 -16.90
C LEU A 182 11.76 -11.30 -16.90
N PHE A 183 11.11 -10.13 -16.89
CA PHE A 183 11.77 -8.83 -16.84
C PHE A 183 11.87 -8.28 -15.41
N GLY A 184 11.36 -9.01 -14.42
CA GLY A 184 11.36 -8.60 -13.02
C GLY A 184 10.38 -7.46 -12.70
N LEU A 185 9.25 -7.38 -13.42
CA LEU A 185 8.20 -6.40 -13.12
C LEU A 185 7.50 -6.75 -11.79
N THR A 186 7.33 -5.76 -10.92
CA THR A 186 6.75 -5.97 -9.58
C THR A 186 5.41 -5.27 -9.38
N ASN A 187 5.13 -4.18 -10.10
CA ASN A 187 3.94 -3.35 -9.87
C ASN A 187 2.70 -3.90 -10.57
N PHE A 188 2.87 -4.62 -11.67
CA PHE A 188 1.79 -5.22 -12.45
C PHE A 188 2.26 -6.53 -13.08
N GLY A 189 1.32 -7.42 -13.33
CA GLY A 189 1.52 -8.64 -14.11
C GLY A 189 1.18 -8.39 -15.57
N VAL A 190 1.89 -9.09 -16.45
CA VAL A 190 1.55 -9.19 -17.88
C VAL A 190 1.55 -10.66 -18.24
N ASN A 191 0.44 -11.16 -18.76
CA ASN A 191 0.24 -12.54 -19.15
C ASN A 191 -0.19 -12.62 -20.61
N LEU A 192 0.40 -13.56 -21.37
CA LEU A 192 -0.15 -13.98 -22.66
C LEU A 192 -0.95 -15.26 -22.45
N THR A 193 -2.25 -15.18 -22.67
CA THR A 193 -3.16 -16.28 -22.41
C THR A 193 -3.78 -16.78 -23.72
N THR A 194 -3.73 -18.09 -23.93
CA THR A 194 -4.39 -18.80 -25.03
C THR A 194 -5.59 -19.55 -24.47
N ILE A 195 -6.76 -19.34 -25.06
CA ILE A 195 -8.00 -20.06 -24.76
C ILE A 195 -8.30 -20.96 -25.96
N LYS A 196 -8.23 -22.29 -25.75
CA LYS A 196 -8.59 -23.29 -26.76
C LYS A 196 -10.10 -23.25 -27.05
N PRO A 197 -10.57 -23.77 -28.20
CA PRO A 197 -12.00 -23.93 -28.50
C PRO A 197 -12.80 -24.53 -27.36
N GLY A 198 -13.90 -23.87 -26.97
CA GLY A 198 -14.75 -24.26 -25.84
C GLY A 198 -14.22 -23.88 -24.45
N GLY A 199 -13.03 -23.28 -24.36
CA GLY A 199 -12.41 -22.86 -23.10
C GLY A 199 -12.87 -21.48 -22.62
N MET A 200 -12.35 -21.08 -21.45
CA MET A 200 -12.58 -19.75 -20.87
C MET A 200 -11.33 -19.17 -20.18
N SER A 201 -11.28 -17.85 -20.00
CA SER A 201 -10.16 -17.16 -19.35
C SER A 201 -10.12 -17.38 -17.85
N ALA A 202 -11.27 -17.36 -17.19
CA ALA A 202 -11.43 -17.42 -15.74
C ALA A 202 -12.91 -17.72 -15.43
N LEU A 203 -13.20 -18.06 -14.16
CA LEU A 203 -14.56 -17.87 -13.67
C LEU A 203 -14.92 -16.38 -13.81
N ARG A 204 -16.20 -16.07 -14.02
CA ARG A 204 -16.63 -14.68 -14.10
C ARG A 204 -16.39 -14.01 -12.75
N HIS A 205 -15.70 -12.89 -12.73
CA HIS A 205 -15.21 -12.29 -11.48
C HIS A 205 -15.05 -10.79 -11.54
N ALA A 206 -15.09 -10.14 -10.38
CA ALA A 206 -14.75 -8.73 -10.21
C ALA A 206 -13.72 -8.57 -9.08
N HIS A 207 -12.73 -7.72 -9.33
CA HIS A 207 -11.69 -7.34 -8.37
C HIS A 207 -12.15 -6.18 -7.48
N ALA A 208 -11.76 -6.20 -6.20
CA ALA A 208 -12.10 -5.16 -5.23
C ALA A 208 -11.08 -4.01 -5.20
N THR A 209 -9.81 -4.28 -5.54
CA THR A 209 -8.74 -3.28 -5.46
C THR A 209 -7.85 -3.22 -6.70
N GLN A 210 -7.77 -4.29 -7.47
CA GLN A 210 -6.91 -4.36 -8.66
C GLN A 210 -7.69 -4.02 -9.93
N ASP A 211 -7.13 -3.11 -10.72
CA ASP A 211 -7.59 -2.85 -12.09
C ASP A 211 -7.03 -3.93 -13.02
N GLU A 212 -7.82 -4.27 -14.03
CA GLU A 212 -7.41 -5.20 -15.08
C GLU A 212 -7.67 -4.60 -16.47
N PHE A 213 -6.81 -4.94 -17.42
CA PHE A 213 -6.92 -4.56 -18.83
C PHE A 213 -6.58 -5.75 -19.71
N ILE A 214 -7.34 -5.93 -20.79
CA ILE A 214 -7.10 -6.96 -21.80
C ILE A 214 -6.93 -6.38 -23.20
N TYR A 215 -6.13 -7.07 -24.02
CA TYR A 215 -5.97 -6.76 -25.45
C TYR A 215 -6.00 -8.05 -26.27
N ILE A 216 -6.89 -8.13 -27.26
CA ILE A 216 -7.02 -9.33 -28.10
C ILE A 216 -5.94 -9.33 -29.19
N VAL A 217 -5.10 -10.35 -29.17
CA VAL A 217 -4.00 -10.54 -30.12
C VAL A 217 -4.46 -11.30 -31.36
N SER A 218 -5.23 -12.37 -31.17
CA SER A 218 -5.78 -13.17 -32.27
C SER A 218 -7.02 -13.95 -31.84
N GLY A 219 -7.82 -14.39 -32.82
CA GLY A 219 -9.09 -15.07 -32.59
C GLY A 219 -10.20 -14.11 -32.14
N ASN A 220 -11.37 -14.68 -31.82
CA ASN A 220 -12.59 -13.92 -31.58
C ASN A 220 -13.28 -14.45 -30.30
N PRO A 221 -12.73 -14.17 -29.10
CA PRO A 221 -13.40 -14.56 -27.87
C PRO A 221 -14.63 -13.68 -27.59
N VAL A 222 -15.60 -14.23 -26.88
CA VAL A 222 -16.75 -13.50 -26.35
C VAL A 222 -16.40 -12.99 -24.95
N LEU A 223 -16.48 -11.68 -24.75
CA LEU A 223 -16.44 -11.06 -23.43
C LEU A 223 -17.83 -11.13 -22.81
N VAL A 224 -17.93 -11.72 -21.62
CA VAL A 224 -19.16 -11.77 -20.84
C VAL A 224 -18.99 -10.84 -19.65
N THR A 225 -19.87 -9.86 -19.50
CA THR A 225 -19.95 -8.94 -18.36
C THR A 225 -21.34 -8.98 -17.73
N ASN A 226 -21.61 -8.17 -16.70
CA ASN A 226 -22.97 -7.98 -16.18
C ASN A 226 -23.90 -7.34 -17.23
N GLU A 227 -23.35 -6.61 -18.20
CA GLU A 227 -24.11 -5.92 -19.25
C GLU A 227 -24.49 -6.86 -20.41
N GLY A 228 -23.93 -8.07 -20.41
CA GLY A 228 -24.18 -9.10 -21.41
C GLY A 228 -22.91 -9.51 -22.15
N GLU A 229 -23.10 -9.98 -23.37
CA GLU A 229 -22.05 -10.56 -24.18
C GLU A 229 -21.62 -9.62 -25.29
N THR A 230 -20.30 -9.48 -25.48
CA THR A 230 -19.71 -8.70 -26.58
C THR A 230 -18.68 -9.55 -27.31
N GLN A 231 -18.88 -9.73 -28.61
CA GLN A 231 -17.91 -10.42 -29.46
C GLN A 231 -16.68 -9.53 -29.65
N LEU A 232 -15.51 -10.01 -29.24
CA LEU A 232 -14.25 -9.30 -29.47
C LEU A 232 -13.54 -9.82 -30.73
N SER A 233 -12.63 -9.00 -31.24
CA SER A 233 -11.80 -9.31 -32.41
C SER A 233 -10.36 -8.80 -32.20
N PRO A 234 -9.38 -9.27 -32.99
CA PRO A 234 -7.98 -8.84 -32.85
C PRO A 234 -7.85 -7.32 -32.95
N GLY A 235 -7.10 -6.72 -32.03
CA GLY A 235 -6.95 -5.27 -31.93
C GLY A 235 -7.94 -4.58 -30.97
N MET A 236 -8.99 -5.29 -30.53
CA MET A 236 -9.89 -4.78 -29.49
C MET A 236 -9.29 -4.93 -28.09
N CYS A 237 -9.70 -4.06 -27.19
CA CYS A 237 -9.33 -4.09 -25.78
C CYS A 237 -10.51 -3.77 -24.87
N ALA A 238 -10.42 -4.16 -23.60
CA ALA A 238 -11.38 -3.82 -22.56
C ALA A 238 -10.65 -3.55 -21.24
N GLY A 239 -11.20 -2.65 -20.43
CA GLY A 239 -10.69 -2.32 -19.10
C GLY A 239 -11.73 -2.60 -18.03
N PHE A 240 -11.26 -3.01 -16.86
CA PHE A 240 -12.07 -3.41 -15.72
C PHE A 240 -11.57 -2.65 -14.50
N LEU A 241 -12.25 -1.56 -14.18
CA LEU A 241 -11.97 -0.76 -12.98
C LEU A 241 -12.35 -1.58 -11.74
N HIS A 242 -11.47 -1.63 -10.74
CA HIS A 242 -11.76 -2.28 -9.47
C HIS A 242 -13.03 -1.73 -8.79
N ALA A 243 -13.63 -2.52 -7.92
CA ALA A 243 -14.78 -2.16 -7.09
C ALA A 243 -16.04 -1.67 -7.85
N ASN A 244 -16.11 -1.83 -9.17
CA ASN A 244 -17.32 -1.49 -9.95
C ASN A 244 -18.40 -2.59 -9.89
N GLY A 245 -18.03 -3.79 -9.43
CA GLY A 245 -18.92 -4.97 -9.36
C GLY A 245 -19.32 -5.57 -10.71
N ASN A 246 -18.83 -5.03 -11.83
CA ASN A 246 -19.07 -5.55 -13.18
C ASN A 246 -18.13 -6.71 -13.46
N ALA A 247 -18.59 -7.92 -13.14
CA ALA A 247 -17.77 -9.11 -13.22
C ALA A 247 -17.67 -9.65 -14.65
N HIS A 248 -16.46 -10.05 -15.03
CA HIS A 248 -16.13 -10.41 -16.41
C HIS A 248 -15.41 -11.76 -16.55
N ASN A 249 -15.52 -12.34 -17.74
CA ASN A 249 -14.59 -13.34 -18.27
C ASN A 249 -14.63 -13.36 -19.81
N LEU A 250 -13.71 -14.10 -20.41
CA LEU A 250 -13.68 -14.41 -21.84
C LEU A 250 -14.03 -15.88 -22.05
N ILE A 251 -14.83 -16.17 -23.05
CA ILE A 251 -15.16 -17.52 -23.50
C ILE A 251 -14.78 -17.65 -24.97
N ASN A 252 -14.07 -18.72 -25.34
CA ASN A 252 -13.80 -19.01 -26.73
C ASN A 252 -14.83 -20.02 -27.27
N ARG A 253 -15.80 -19.54 -28.05
CA ARG A 253 -16.80 -20.38 -28.72
C ARG A 253 -16.41 -20.76 -30.15
N GLU A 254 -15.30 -20.22 -30.64
CA GLU A 254 -14.81 -20.46 -31.99
C GLU A 254 -14.08 -21.81 -32.09
N LYS A 255 -13.86 -22.23 -33.34
CA LYS A 255 -13.10 -23.46 -33.66
C LYS A 255 -11.58 -23.26 -33.67
N THR A 256 -11.12 -22.03 -33.54
CA THR A 256 -9.70 -21.67 -33.48
C THR A 256 -9.36 -21.10 -32.11
N ASP A 257 -8.09 -21.17 -31.74
CA ASP A 257 -7.60 -20.57 -30.50
C ASP A 257 -7.84 -19.05 -30.47
N ALA A 258 -8.14 -18.53 -29.29
CA ALA A 258 -8.14 -17.10 -29.00
C ALA A 258 -6.92 -16.76 -28.12
N VAL A 259 -6.19 -15.72 -28.47
CA VAL A 259 -5.00 -15.26 -27.75
C VAL A 259 -5.18 -13.82 -27.34
N TYR A 260 -4.94 -13.52 -26.06
CA TYR A 260 -5.04 -12.17 -25.52
C TYR A 260 -3.94 -11.89 -24.50
N LEU A 261 -3.63 -10.61 -24.35
CA LEU A 261 -2.85 -10.10 -23.24
C LEU A 261 -3.79 -9.73 -22.09
N GLU A 262 -3.36 -10.09 -20.89
CA GLU A 262 -3.97 -9.76 -19.61
C GLU A 262 -2.94 -8.96 -18.82
N ILE A 263 -3.33 -7.77 -18.38
CA ILE A 263 -2.52 -6.86 -17.58
C ILE A 263 -3.33 -6.51 -16.34
N GLY A 264 -2.77 -6.76 -15.16
CA GLY A 264 -3.40 -6.39 -13.90
C GLY A 264 -2.35 -5.88 -12.92
N ASP A 265 -2.68 -4.87 -12.13
CA ASP A 265 -1.78 -4.40 -11.10
C ASP A 265 -1.63 -5.43 -9.95
N ARG A 266 -0.62 -5.24 -9.10
CA ARG A 266 -0.30 -6.15 -7.99
C ARG A 266 -0.55 -5.51 -6.63
N SER A 267 -1.57 -4.65 -6.53
CA SER A 267 -1.94 -4.00 -5.27
C SER A 267 -2.25 -5.03 -4.18
N ALA A 268 -1.85 -4.72 -2.94
CA ALA A 268 -2.07 -5.59 -1.80
C ALA A 268 -3.51 -5.49 -1.29
N GLY A 269 -4.00 -6.57 -0.67
CA GLY A 269 -5.31 -6.59 -0.03
C GLY A 269 -6.49 -6.79 -0.97
N ASP A 270 -6.24 -7.35 -2.16
CA ASP A 270 -7.30 -7.61 -3.12
C ASP A 270 -8.26 -8.71 -2.67
N ALA A 271 -9.52 -8.58 -3.09
CA ALA A 271 -10.55 -9.58 -2.93
C ALA A 271 -11.27 -9.75 -4.26
N VAL A 272 -11.55 -11.00 -4.63
CA VAL A 272 -12.20 -11.33 -5.89
C VAL A 272 -13.52 -12.01 -5.61
N LEU A 273 -14.57 -11.48 -6.22
CA LEU A 273 -15.93 -11.96 -6.06
C LEU A 273 -16.38 -12.69 -7.32
N TYR A 274 -16.86 -13.92 -7.16
CA TYR A 274 -17.36 -14.75 -8.24
C TYR A 274 -18.89 -14.79 -8.17
N PRO A 275 -19.63 -13.98 -8.96
CA PRO A 275 -21.09 -13.91 -8.85
C PRO A 275 -21.77 -15.26 -9.11
N ASP A 276 -21.27 -16.05 -10.05
CA ASP A 276 -21.94 -17.27 -10.53
C ASP A 276 -21.59 -18.52 -9.71
N ASN A 277 -20.64 -18.42 -8.79
CA ASN A 277 -20.13 -19.54 -8.01
C ASN A 277 -20.14 -19.19 -6.53
N ASP A 278 -20.38 -20.15 -5.64
CA ASP A 278 -20.20 -19.93 -4.20
C ASP A 278 -18.71 -19.96 -3.85
N LEU A 279 -18.00 -18.93 -4.30
CA LEU A 279 -16.56 -18.80 -4.17
C LEU A 279 -16.21 -17.32 -3.98
N MET A 280 -15.24 -17.08 -3.12
CA MET A 280 -14.52 -15.82 -2.96
C MET A 280 -13.04 -16.10 -2.85
N ALA A 281 -12.21 -15.18 -3.30
CA ALA A 281 -10.75 -15.27 -3.12
C ALA A 281 -10.23 -14.01 -2.41
N ASN A 282 -9.38 -14.20 -1.42
CA ASN A 282 -8.71 -13.13 -0.70
C ASN A 282 -7.20 -13.22 -0.95
N PHE A 283 -6.59 -12.11 -1.34
CA PHE A 283 -5.15 -12.05 -1.60
C PHE A 283 -4.37 -11.91 -0.30
N GLU A 284 -3.53 -12.90 0.01
CA GLU A 284 -2.71 -12.94 1.23
C GLU A 284 -1.24 -12.59 0.99
N GLY A 285 -0.87 -12.28 -0.25
CA GLY A 285 0.49 -11.94 -0.64
C GLY A 285 0.87 -12.59 -1.97
N PRO A 286 2.09 -12.31 -2.48
CA PRO A 286 2.51 -12.74 -3.82
C PRO A 286 2.27 -14.23 -4.08
N GLY A 287 1.38 -14.53 -5.03
CA GLY A 287 1.02 -15.90 -5.42
C GLY A 287 0.10 -16.67 -4.46
N ASN A 288 -0.25 -16.09 -3.30
CA ASN A 288 -1.04 -16.75 -2.26
C ASN A 288 -2.47 -16.18 -2.21
N TRP A 289 -3.43 -17.04 -2.54
CA TRP A 289 -4.85 -16.74 -2.51
C TRP A 289 -5.54 -17.72 -1.56
N ARG A 290 -6.32 -17.18 -0.62
CA ARG A 290 -7.20 -17.97 0.24
C ARG A 290 -8.60 -17.98 -0.35
N PHE A 291 -9.11 -19.16 -0.64
CA PHE A 291 -10.47 -19.35 -1.15
C PHE A 291 -11.44 -19.65 0.00
N THR A 292 -12.63 -19.08 -0.07
CA THR A 292 -13.73 -19.30 0.87
C THR A 292 -15.04 -19.41 0.11
N HIS A 293 -16.05 -20.00 0.75
CA HIS A 293 -17.44 -19.79 0.38
C HIS A 293 -17.87 -18.34 0.66
N LYS A 294 -19.01 -17.91 0.11
CA LYS A 294 -19.54 -16.55 0.32
C LYS A 294 -19.99 -16.27 1.74
N ASP A 295 -20.26 -17.32 2.53
CA ASP A 295 -20.56 -17.22 3.96
C ASP A 295 -19.30 -17.08 4.84
N GLY A 296 -18.10 -17.14 4.24
CA GLY A 296 -16.82 -17.03 4.91
C GLY A 296 -16.21 -18.35 5.38
N SER A 297 -16.91 -19.48 5.21
CA SER A 297 -16.33 -20.80 5.50
C SER A 297 -15.19 -21.14 4.51
N PRO A 298 -14.14 -21.85 4.95
CA PRO A 298 -13.05 -22.28 4.06
C PRO A 298 -13.55 -23.21 2.96
N TYR A 299 -12.97 -23.07 1.77
CA TYR A 299 -13.23 -23.95 0.62
C TYR A 299 -12.22 -25.12 0.59
#